data_AF-A0A372R3W4-F1
#
_entry.id   AF-A0A372R3W4-F1
#
_cell.length_a   1.000
_cell.length_b   1.000
_cell.length_c   1.000
_cell.angle_alpha   90.00
_cell.angle_beta   90.00
_cell.angle_gamma   90.00
#
_symmetry.space_group_name_H-M   'P 1'
#
loop_
_entity.id
_entity.type
_entity.pdbx_description
1 polymer ?
#
loop_
_entity_poly.entity_id
_entity_poly.type
_entity_poly.pdbx_seq_one_letter_code
_entity_poly.pdbx_strand_id
1 'polypeptide(L)'
;MQSILPYDCIADILKFLRDDKKTLYECLFVDRNFCQLTIPLLWSRPFEKENMKKSYIIINTLVACLKEKEKQQLMKEFNDSIEI
;
A
#
# COMPACT_ATOMS: atom_id res chain seq x y z
N MET A 1 13.44 -12.63 14.24
CA MET A 1 14.84 -12.20 14.38
C MET A 1 14.86 -10.68 14.46
N GLN A 2 15.72 -10.10 15.28
CA GLN A 2 15.91 -8.65 15.34
C GLN A 2 16.84 -8.23 14.20
N SER A 3 16.51 -7.14 13.49
CA SER A 3 17.37 -6.62 12.42
C SER A 3 18.70 -6.12 13.00
N ILE A 4 19.81 -6.42 12.32
CA ILE A 4 21.15 -5.93 12.71
C ILE A 4 21.26 -4.41 12.46
N LEU A 5 20.53 -3.91 11.47
CA LEU A 5 20.51 -2.50 11.11
C LEU A 5 19.51 -1.72 11.98
N PRO A 6 19.86 -0.49 12.42
CA PRO A 6 18.92 0.44 13.03
C PRO A 6 17.75 0.76 12.09
N TYR A 7 16.61 1.10 12.69
CA TYR A 7 15.36 1.39 11.95
C TYR A 7 15.54 2.49 10.89
N ASP A 8 16.22 3.59 11.25
CA ASP A 8 16.44 4.72 10.35
C ASP A 8 17.31 4.35 9.14
N CYS A 9 18.32 3.49 9.35
CA CYS A 9 19.15 2.98 8.28
C CYS A 9 18.34 2.12 7.29
N ILE A 10 17.44 1.27 7.79
CA ILE A 10 16.53 0.48 6.95
C ILE A 10 15.61 1.42 6.15
N ALA A 11 15.06 2.45 6.80
CA ALA A 11 14.20 3.43 6.14
C ALA A 11 14.93 4.15 5.00
N ASP A 12 16.19 4.55 5.20
CA ASP A 12 16.98 5.20 4.16
C ASP A 12 17.32 4.27 3.00
N ILE A 13 17.69 3.01 3.28
CA ILE A 13 17.89 1.99 2.23
C ILE A 13 16.62 1.81 1.40
N LEU A 14 15.47 1.65 2.05
CA LEU A 14 14.19 1.43 1.36
C LEU A 14 13.74 2.64 0.53
N LYS A 15 14.11 3.88 0.91
CA LYS A 15 13.83 5.08 0.10
C LYS A 15 14.53 5.01 -1.26
N PHE A 16 15.76 4.49 -1.34
CA PHE A 16 16.45 4.30 -2.62
C PHE A 16 15.78 3.26 -3.52
N LEU A 17 14.96 2.37 -2.94
CA LEU A 17 14.24 1.32 -3.65
C LEU A 17 12.79 1.71 -3.98
N ARG A 18 12.36 2.96 -3.72
CA ARG A 18 10.95 3.39 -3.82
C ARG A 18 10.28 3.02 -5.15
N ASP A 19 11.01 3.10 -6.26
CA ASP A 19 10.48 2.83 -7.60
C ASP A 19 10.67 1.37 -8.04
N ASP A 20 11.45 0.56 -7.30
CA ASP A 20 11.61 -0.87 -7.53
C ASP A 20 10.61 -1.67 -6.68
N LYS A 21 9.36 -1.71 -7.16
CA LYS A 21 8.26 -2.44 -6.51
C LYS A 21 8.58 -3.93 -6.32
N LYS A 22 9.41 -4.54 -7.18
CA LYS A 22 9.74 -5.96 -7.09
C LYS A 22 10.67 -6.19 -5.90
N THR A 23 11.76 -5.44 -5.79
CA THR A 23 12.67 -5.55 -4.65
C THR A 23 11.99 -5.15 -3.36
N LEU A 24 11.16 -4.11 -3.36
CA LEU A 24 10.34 -3.76 -2.19
C LEU A 24 9.44 -4.94 -1.78
N TYR A 25 8.78 -5.62 -2.71
CA TYR A 25 7.96 -6.79 -2.36
C TYR A 25 8.78 -7.89 -1.67
N GLU A 26 10.00 -8.15 -2.13
CA GLU A 26 10.92 -9.11 -1.49
C GLU A 26 11.33 -8.66 -0.08
N CYS A 27 11.51 -7.35 0.15
CA CYS A 27 11.80 -6.80 1.48
C CYS A 27 10.71 -7.09 2.53
N LEU A 28 9.46 -7.32 2.13
CA LEU A 28 8.37 -7.66 3.07
C LEU A 28 8.66 -8.93 3.88
N PHE A 29 9.48 -9.84 3.33
CA PHE A 29 9.74 -11.16 3.91
C PHE A 29 11.07 -11.24 4.66
N VAL A 30 11.85 -10.15 4.71
CA VAL A 30 13.16 -10.12 5.38
C VAL A 30 12.98 -10.16 6.90
N ASP A 31 12.30 -9.15 7.47
CA ASP A 31 11.94 -9.09 8.88
C ASP A 31 10.79 -8.09 9.14
N ARG A 32 10.36 -7.97 10.40
CA ARG A 32 9.23 -7.11 10.81
C ARG A 32 9.48 -5.63 10.56
N ASN A 33 10.70 -5.12 10.74
CA ASN A 33 11.04 -3.72 10.51
C ASN A 33 11.03 -3.40 9.02
N PHE A 34 11.63 -4.27 8.20
CA PHE A 34 11.56 -4.15 6.74
C PHE A 34 10.12 -4.21 6.25
N CYS A 35 9.32 -5.17 6.72
CA CYS A 35 7.91 -5.28 6.38
C CYS A 35 7.14 -3.98 6.68
N GLN A 36 7.27 -3.47 7.92
CA GLN A 36 6.58 -2.24 8.35
C GLN A 36 6.94 -1.01 7.52
N LEU A 37 8.21 -0.84 7.17
CA LEU A 37 8.68 0.32 6.39
C LEU A 37 8.38 0.20 4.89
N THR A 38 8.33 -1.03 4.37
CA THR A 38 8.12 -1.30 2.95
C THR A 38 6.65 -1.12 2.54
N ILE A 39 5.70 -1.49 3.40
CA ILE A 39 4.26 -1.40 3.10
C ILE A 39 3.87 0.02 2.64
N PRO A 40 4.17 1.10 3.36
CA PRO A 40 3.85 2.47 2.92
C PRO A 40 4.46 2.83 1.56
N LEU A 41 5.66 2.31 1.24
CA LEU A 41 6.33 2.60 -0.03
C LEU A 41 5.61 1.91 -1.20
N LEU A 42 5.30 0.62 -1.07
CA LEU A 42 4.56 -0.15 -2.07
C LEU A 42 3.18 0.44 -2.34
N TRP A 43 2.48 0.84 -1.28
CA TRP A 43 1.12 1.35 -1.34
C TRP A 43 1.02 2.87 -1.52
N SER A 44 2.15 3.59 -1.69
CA SER A 44 2.14 5.03 -1.93
C SER A 44 1.51 5.42 -3.27
N ARG A 45 1.61 4.53 -4.26
CA ARG A 45 1.05 4.69 -5.61
C ARG A 45 0.55 3.34 -6.16
N PRO A 46 -0.53 2.80 -5.60
CA PRO A 46 -0.97 1.42 -5.87
C PRO A 46 -1.52 1.25 -7.29
N PHE A 47 -2.00 2.33 -7.91
CA PHE A 47 -2.57 2.33 -9.25
C PHE A 47 -1.59 2.80 -10.34
N GLU A 48 -0.39 3.25 -9.95
CA GLU A 48 0.59 3.77 -10.90
C GLU A 48 1.14 2.65 -11.79
N LYS A 49 1.06 2.85 -13.11
CA LYS A 49 1.48 1.93 -14.17
C LYS A 49 0.72 0.59 -14.20
N GLU A 50 -0.43 0.49 -13.53
CA GLU A 50 -1.29 -0.68 -13.60
C GLU A 50 -2.41 -0.51 -14.64
N ASN A 51 -2.86 -1.63 -15.23
CA ASN A 51 -4.00 -1.62 -16.14
C ASN A 51 -5.33 -1.61 -15.38
N MET A 52 -6.43 -1.27 -16.05
CA MET A 52 -7.76 -1.18 -15.44
C MET A 52 -8.18 -2.45 -14.68
N LYS A 53 -7.86 -3.64 -15.22
CA LYS A 53 -8.21 -4.92 -14.57
C LYS A 53 -7.51 -5.08 -13.22
N LYS A 54 -6.21 -4.79 -13.17
CA LYS A 54 -5.43 -4.86 -11.94
C LYS A 54 -5.86 -3.79 -10.94
N SER A 55 -6.08 -2.55 -11.41
CA SER A 55 -6.58 -1.48 -10.56
C SER A 55 -7.92 -1.84 -9.91
N TYR A 56 -8.85 -2.44 -10.67
CA TYR A 56 -10.11 -2.94 -10.14
C TYR A 56 -9.92 -4.00 -9.04
N ILE A 57 -9.03 -4.97 -9.25
CA ILE A 57 -8.72 -6.00 -8.23
C ILE A 57 -8.16 -5.36 -6.96
N ILE A 58 -7.24 -4.40 -7.12
CA ILE A 58 -6.63 -3.68 -5.99
C ILE A 58 -7.69 -2.90 -5.21
N ILE A 59 -8.53 -2.11 -5.90
CA ILE A 59 -9.62 -1.34 -5.29
C ILE A 59 -10.56 -2.29 -4.53
N ASN A 60 -11.01 -3.38 -5.16
CA ASN A 60 -11.88 -4.34 -4.50
C ASN A 60 -11.25 -4.96 -3.25
N THR A 61 -9.95 -5.25 -3.29
CA THR A 61 -9.22 -5.78 -2.15
C THR A 61 -9.19 -4.76 -1.00
N LEU A 62 -8.85 -3.50 -1.31
CA LEU A 62 -8.83 -2.41 -0.33
C LEU A 62 -10.21 -2.16 0.27
N VAL A 63 -11.26 -2.13 -0.56
CA VAL A 63 -12.66 -1.97 -0.13
C VAL A 63 -13.11 -3.14 0.74
N ALA A 64 -12.69 -4.37 0.43
CA ALA A 64 -13.01 -5.55 1.23
C ALA A 64 -12.43 -5.49 2.65
N CYS A 65 -11.30 -4.79 2.85
CA CYS A 65 -10.68 -4.58 4.15
C CYS A 65 -11.39 -3.53 5.03
N LEU A 66 -12.30 -2.73 4.45
CA LEU A 66 -13.04 -1.72 5.20
C LEU A 66 -14.15 -2.35 6.04
N LYS A 67 -14.44 -1.73 7.20
CA LYS A 67 -15.62 -2.05 8.01
C LYS A 67 -16.88 -1.57 7.30
N GLU A 68 -18.02 -2.17 7.67
CA GLU A 68 -19.30 -1.85 7.01
C GLU A 68 -19.67 -0.36 7.11
N LYS A 69 -19.40 0.27 8.25
CA LYS A 69 -19.60 1.71 8.44
C LYS A 69 -18.75 2.55 7.48
N GLU A 70 -17.50 2.15 7.23
CA GLU A 70 -16.58 2.85 6.33
C GLU A 70 -17.02 2.68 4.86
N LYS A 71 -17.49 1.48 4.49
CA LYS A 71 -18.09 1.23 3.16
C LYS A 71 -19.32 2.09 2.93
N GLN A 72 -20.23 2.17 3.90
CA GLN A 72 -21.43 3.01 3.82
C GLN A 72 -21.08 4.49 3.66
N GLN A 73 -20.09 4.98 4.40
CA GLN A 73 -19.61 6.35 4.28
C GLN A 73 -19.03 6.62 2.87
N LEU A 74 -18.19 5.72 2.36
CA LEU A 74 -17.63 5.82 1.02
C LEU A 74 -18.71 5.83 -0.07
N MET A 75 -19.73 4.99 0.05
CA MET A 75 -20.86 4.97 -0.90
C MET A 75 -21.66 6.26 -0.85
N LYS A 76 -21.86 6.85 0.34
CA LYS A 76 -22.54 8.13 0.49
C LYS A 76 -21.78 9.25 -0.23
N GLU A 77 -20.47 9.37 0.04
CA GLU A 77 -19.62 10.40 -0.60
C GLU A 77 -19.59 10.27 -2.13
N PHE A 78 -19.60 9.04 -2.64
CA PHE A 78 -19.66 8.78 -4.07
C PHE A 78 -20.98 9.24 -4.69
N ASN A 79 -22.12 8.97 -4.05
CA ASN A 79 -23.43 9.40 -4.53
C ASN A 79 -23.58 10.92 -4.49
N ASP A 80 -23.12 11.56 -3.41
CA ASP A 80 -23.13 13.02 -3.26
C ASP A 80 -22.28 13.71 -4.36
N SER A 81 -21.25 13.03 -4.89
CA SER A 81 -20.39 13.54 -5.96
C SER A 81 -21.01 13.45 -7.36
N ILE A 82 -22.06 12.65 -7.55
CA ILE A 82 -22.77 12.48 -8.84
C ILE A 82 -23.95 13.46 -8.97
N GLU A 83 -24.44 13.99 -7.84
CA GLU A 83 -25.58 14.93 -7.80
C GLU A 83 -25.18 16.41 -8.04
N ILE A 84 -23.93 16.68 -8.44
CA ILE A 84 -23.41 18.00 -8.85
C ILE A 84 -23.18 18.01 -10.37
#